data_AF-A0A2C6WMJ4-F1
#
_entry.id   AF-A0A2C6WMJ4-F1
#
_cell.length_a   1.000
_cell.length_b   1.000
_cell.length_c   1.000
_cell.angle_alpha   90.00
_cell.angle_beta   90.00
_cell.angle_gamma   90.00
#
_symmetry.space_group_name_H-M   'P 1'
#
loop_
_entity.id
_entity.type
_entity.pdbx_description
1 polymer ?
#
loop_
_entity_poly.entity_id
_entity_poly.type
_entity_poly.pdbx_seq_one_letter_code
_entity_poly.pdbx_strand_id
1 'polypeptide(L)' 'MNQTQLEVLDDILNTFEVVIDNKQTEYKYKIKDGSNDWFETKNREEHLEAMMQWAVQELNNNFELGE' A
#
# COMPACT_ATOMS: atom_id res chain seq x y z
N MET A 1 -19.45 -9.30 6.35
CA MET A 1 -18.57 -8.12 6.42
C MET A 1 -18.87 -7.38 7.71
N ASN A 2 -17.88 -7.22 8.58
CA ASN A 2 -18.02 -6.50 9.86
C ASN A 2 -17.53 -5.04 9.76
N GLN A 3 -17.67 -4.26 10.83
CA GLN A 3 -17.28 -2.85 10.86
C GLN A 3 -15.78 -2.65 10.58
N THR A 4 -14.92 -3.48 11.16
CA THR A 4 -13.47 -3.44 10.92
C THR A 4 -13.13 -3.71 9.45
N GLN A 5 -13.82 -4.65 8.81
CA GLN A 5 -13.64 -4.95 7.39
C GLN A 5 -14.07 -3.78 6.49
N LEU A 6 -15.14 -3.06 6.86
CA LEU A 6 -15.53 -1.83 6.15
C LEU A 6 -14.45 -0.75 6.27
N GLU A 7 -13.92 -0.53 7.47
CA GLU A 7 -12.86 0.45 7.72
C GLU A 7 -11.58 0.16 6.92
N VAL A 8 -11.21 -1.12 6.78
CA VAL A 8 -10.07 -1.53 5.95
C VAL A 8 -10.31 -1.22 4.47
N LEU A 9 -11.53 -1.47 3.96
CA LEU A 9 -11.87 -1.14 2.57
C LEU A 9 -11.87 0.37 2.33
N ASP A 10 -12.37 1.15 3.27
CA ASP A 10 -12.35 2.62 3.20
C ASP A 10 -10.90 3.14 3.21
N ASP A 11 -10.02 2.58 4.03
CA ASP A 11 -8.61 2.98 4.09
C ASP A 11 -7.86 2.68 2.77
N ILE A 12 -8.11 1.49 2.19
CA ILE A 12 -7.58 1.13 0.88
C ILE A 12 -8.07 2.11 -0.20
N LEU A 13 -9.38 2.38 -0.22
CA LEU A 13 -9.99 3.28 -1.22
C LEU A 13 -9.41 4.69 -1.13
N ASN A 14 -9.41 5.28 0.08
CA ASN A 14 -8.88 6.62 0.31
C ASN A 14 -7.40 6.71 -0.06
N THR A 15 -6.61 5.68 0.25
CA THR A 15 -5.19 5.62 -0.13
C THR A 15 -5.03 5.61 -1.65
N PHE A 16 -5.83 4.81 -2.36
CA PHE A 16 -5.76 4.72 -3.82
C PHE A 16 -6.17 6.03 -4.51
N GLU A 17 -7.17 6.74 -4.01
CA GLU A 17 -7.55 8.05 -4.54
C GLU A 17 -6.36 9.04 -4.46
N VAL A 18 -5.68 9.10 -3.30
CA VAL A 18 -4.51 9.97 -3.11
C VAL A 18 -3.34 9.56 -4.01
N VAL A 19 -3.08 8.26 -4.14
CA VAL A 19 -1.97 7.71 -4.93
C VAL A 19 -2.15 7.98 -6.42
N ILE A 20 -3.37 7.83 -6.95
CA ILE A 20 -3.68 8.07 -8.37
C ILE A 20 -3.49 9.56 -8.69
N ASP A 21 -3.95 10.45 -7.82
CA ASP A 21 -3.86 11.90 -8.01
C ASP A 21 -2.44 12.44 -7.87
N ASN A 22 -1.60 11.79 -7.07
CA ASN A 22 -0.19 12.13 -6.98
C ASN A 22 0.51 11.75 -8.29
N LYS A 23 0.94 12.74 -9.09
CA LYS A 23 1.61 12.56 -10.41
C LYS A 23 3.14 12.64 -10.35
N GLN A 24 3.74 12.43 -9.18
CA GLN A 24 5.20 12.36 -9.07
C GLN A 24 5.76 11.21 -9.91
N THR A 25 6.98 11.40 -10.40
CA THR A 25 7.72 10.40 -11.18
C THR A 25 8.64 9.56 -10.30
N GLU A 26 8.96 10.04 -9.10
CA GLU A 26 9.90 9.44 -8.16
C GLU A 26 9.36 9.51 -6.74
N TYR A 27 9.50 8.41 -6.00
CA TYR A 27 8.97 8.24 -4.65
C TYR A 27 10.05 7.69 -3.73
N LYS A 28 10.29 8.35 -2.60
CA LYS A 28 11.30 7.93 -1.62
C LYS A 28 10.68 7.01 -0.58
N TYR A 29 11.16 5.78 -0.53
CA TYR A 29 10.78 4.76 0.43
C TYR A 29 11.87 4.62 1.49
N LYS A 30 11.46 4.63 2.75
CA LYS A 30 12.37 4.26 3.84
C LYS A 30 12.30 2.75 4.03
N ILE A 31 13.42 2.07 3.82
CA ILE A 31 13.57 0.64 4.10
C ILE A 31 14.24 0.47 5.45
N LYS A 32 13.72 -0.47 6.25
CA LYS A 32 14.29 -0.87 7.53
C LYS A 32 14.54 -2.37 7.50
N ASP A 33 15.79 -2.77 7.72
CA ASP A 33 16.21 -4.17 7.81
C ASP A 33 17.09 -4.36 9.05
N GLY A 34 16.48 -4.88 10.12
CA GLY A 34 17.13 -5.05 11.41
C GLY A 34 17.62 -3.72 12.00
N SER A 35 18.94 -3.52 12.02
CA SER A 35 19.59 -2.28 12.49
C SER A 35 19.98 -1.31 11.35
N ASN A 36 19.71 -1.67 10.09
CA ASN A 36 20.04 -0.87 8.93
C ASN A 36 18.81 -0.15 8.39
N ASP A 37 18.95 1.14 8.10
CA ASP A 37 17.92 1.96 7.46
C ASP A 37 18.54 2.67 6.24
N TRP A 38 17.89 2.58 5.08
CA TRP A 38 18.26 3.38 3.89
C TRP A 38 17.01 3.88 3.16
N PHE A 39 17.23 4.78 2.20
CA PHE A 39 16.18 5.27 1.32
C PHE A 39 16.36 4.72 -0.09
N GLU A 40 15.29 4.21 -0.66
CA GLU A 40 15.21 3.84 -2.07
C GLU A 40 14.33 4.84 -2.80
N THR A 41 14.72 5.19 -4.02
CA THR A 41 13.87 5.99 -4.91
C THR A 41 13.28 5.05 -5.93
N LYS A 42 11.96 4.94 -5.94
CA LYS A 42 11.19 4.12 -6.88
C LYS A 42 10.51 5.00 -7.89
N ASN A 43 10.40 4.52 -9.12
CA ASN A 43 9.64 5.20 -10.16
C ASN A 43 8.13 5.07 -9.90
N ARG A 44 7.31 5.75 -10.70
CA ARG A 44 5.84 5.71 -10.57
C ARG A 44 5.25 4.31 -10.68
N GLU A 45 5.70 3.49 -11.63
CA GLU A 45 5.14 2.15 -11.82
C GLU A 45 5.43 1.25 -10.62
N GLU A 46 6.67 1.30 -10.12
CA GLU A 46 7.09 0.59 -8.90
C GLU A 46 6.35 1.08 -7.65
N HIS A 47 6.04 2.38 -7.58
CA HIS A 47 5.23 2.95 -6.50
C HIS A 47 3.80 2.40 -6.54
N LEU A 48 3.16 2.43 -7.71
CA LEU A 48 1.80 1.93 -7.89
C LEU A 48 1.72 0.41 -7.62
N GLU A 49 2.70 -0.35 -8.07
CA GLU A 49 2.78 -1.79 -7.75
C GLU A 49 2.87 -2.03 -6.24
N ALA A 50 3.72 -1.29 -5.53
CA ALA A 50 3.84 -1.41 -4.08
C ALA A 50 2.53 -1.07 -3.34
N MET A 51 1.76 -0.08 -3.82
CA MET A 51 0.45 0.26 -3.26
C MET A 51 -0.58 -0.86 -3.51
N MET A 52 -0.56 -1.50 -4.68
CA MET A 52 -1.40 -2.67 -4.95
C MET A 52 -1.04 -3.87 -4.05
N GLN A 53 0.27 -4.14 -3.89
CA GLN A 53 0.73 -5.21 -3.01
C GLN A 53 0.33 -4.97 -1.55
N TRP A 54 0.43 -3.73 -1.07
CA TRP A 54 -0.05 -3.35 0.25
C TRP A 54 -1.56 -3.61 0.41
N ALA A 55 -2.39 -3.18 -0.55
CA ALA A 55 -3.83 -3.41 -0.48
C ALA A 55 -4.18 -4.91 -0.46
N VAL A 56 -3.48 -5.73 -1.25
CA VAL A 56 -3.66 -7.20 -1.21
C VAL A 56 -3.30 -7.76 0.18
N GLN A 57 -2.24 -7.26 0.82
CA GLN A 57 -1.89 -7.67 2.18
C GLN A 57 -2.97 -7.28 3.19
N GLU A 58 -3.48 -6.04 3.13
CA GLU A 58 -4.58 -5.60 3.99
C GLU A 58 -5.83 -6.47 3.81
N LEU A 59 -6.17 -6.82 2.57
CA LEU A 59 -7.28 -7.71 2.29
C LEU A 59 -7.04 -9.11 2.86
N ASN A 60 -5.87 -9.72 2.61
CA ASN A 60 -5.53 -11.04 3.14
C ASN A 60 -5.50 -11.09 4.67
N ASN A 61 -5.09 -10.00 5.33
CA ASN A 61 -4.99 -9.93 6.79
C ASN A 61 -6.37 -9.78 7.46
N ASN A 62 -7.34 -9.18 6.77
CA ASN A 62 -8.62 -8.78 7.36
C ASN A 62 -9.84 -9.53 6.78
N PHE A 63 -9.65 -10.30 5.71
CA PHE A 63 -10.69 -11.07 5.04
C PHE A 63 -10.26 -12.52 4.85
N GLU A 64 -11.20 -13.44 5.10
CA GLU A 64 -11.06 -14.84 4.66
C GLU A 64 -11.31 -14.90 3.16
N LEU A 65 -10.28 -14.62 2.38
CA LEU A 65 -10.28 -14.85 0.94
C LEU A 65 -9.95 -16.34 0.75
N GLY A 66 -10.92 -17.12 0.26
CA GLY A 66 -10.72 -18.55 0.03
C GLY A 66 -9.51 -18.83 -0.88
N GLU A 67 -8.92 -20.02 -0.74
CA GLU A 67 -7.81 -20.51 -1.59
C GLU A 67 -8.17 -20.60 -3.07
#